data_AF-A0A966GXH1-F1
#
_entry.id   AF-A0A966GXH1-F1
#
_cell.length_a   1.000
_cell.length_b   1.000
_cell.length_c   1.000
_cell.angle_alpha   90.00
_cell.angle_beta   90.00
_cell.angle_gamma   90.00
#
_symmetry.space_group_name_H-M   'P 1'
#
loop_
_entity.id
_entity.type
_entity.pdbx_description
1 polymer ?
#
loop_
_entity_poly.entity_id
_entity_poly.type
_entity_poly.pdbx_seq_one_letter_code
_entity_poly.pdbx_strand_id
1 'polypeptide(L)'
;MRYFLVAAVFLFSHLYLQAQQALPGLQKAFQAFLTDAQVRYAAVSLYVIDAATGKTVLAHNARIGLAPASTLKVVTSATAFDLLGSDFRFKTDFYFNGKKTGSGWNGDVYIKAAGDPTLGSDRYAGTNAAALRTRLTAALQKAGIDRINGQVKAVISNHDLQAVPDGWIYEDLGNYYGAGSSALIWKENQYDLVLKPGSKAGEPVAIISTEPAQSFSFENALSTGTRQSGDNAYIYPVPGTSRALVKGTVPCCVDSFVISGAVLQPNEAGVQAIQNLLQETGILRVQETTATVIYDAAAPGTVFFTQASPSLDSMVYWFNRKSINLYGEALLKQLALQGKGKADTEAGIQLLQQHWQQRGVQTGEINIYDGSGLSPLDRITTTAQVNVLAYARRQPWYAAFYNSLPEYNGMKMKSGTISDVKGFCGYHRSRAGREYIFSFLVNNYNGSGSSLTQKMFKVLNELK
;
A
#
# COMPACT_ATOMS: atom_id res chain seq x y z
N MET A 1 16.53 -33.01 -81.37
CA MET A 1 16.34 -31.70 -80.69
C MET A 1 14.84 -31.38 -80.64
N ARG A 2 14.15 -31.72 -79.55
CA ARG A 2 12.80 -31.24 -79.23
C ARG A 2 12.69 -31.16 -77.70
N TYR A 3 12.81 -29.94 -77.17
CA TYR A 3 12.66 -29.64 -75.75
C TYR A 3 11.17 -29.50 -75.43
N PHE A 4 10.66 -30.29 -74.48
CA PHE A 4 9.33 -30.09 -73.89
C PHE A 4 9.47 -29.15 -72.68
N LEU A 5 8.79 -28.01 -72.74
CA LEU A 5 8.68 -27.05 -71.63
C LEU A 5 7.62 -27.57 -70.65
N VAL A 6 8.01 -27.83 -69.39
CA VAL A 6 7.09 -28.08 -68.28
C VAL A 6 6.76 -26.74 -67.63
N ALA A 7 5.51 -26.30 -67.74
CA ALA A 7 5.01 -25.13 -67.03
C ALA A 7 4.52 -25.56 -65.63
N ALA A 8 5.27 -25.19 -64.59
CA ALA A 8 4.85 -25.35 -63.20
C ALA A 8 3.99 -24.13 -62.79
N VAL A 9 2.70 -24.37 -62.53
CA VAL A 9 1.80 -23.37 -61.95
C VAL A 9 1.99 -23.37 -60.43
N PHE A 10 2.66 -22.35 -59.90
CA PHE A 10 2.70 -22.08 -58.47
C PHE A 10 1.40 -21.40 -58.03
N LEU A 11 0.51 -22.16 -57.39
CA LEU A 11 -0.63 -21.61 -56.65
C LEU A 11 -0.11 -21.01 -55.34
N PHE A 12 0.03 -19.68 -55.30
CA PHE A 12 0.22 -18.94 -54.05
C PHE A 12 -1.10 -18.93 -53.27
N SER A 13 -1.21 -19.76 -52.25
CA SER A 13 -2.24 -19.63 -51.21
C SER A 13 -1.93 -18.41 -50.35
N HIS A 14 -2.58 -17.27 -50.61
CA HIS A 14 -2.58 -16.12 -49.72
C HIS A 14 -3.44 -16.42 -48.48
N LEU A 15 -2.81 -17.00 -47.45
CA LEU A 15 -3.35 -16.96 -46.09
C LEU A 15 -3.30 -15.50 -45.62
N TYR A 16 -4.41 -14.79 -45.75
CA TYR A 16 -4.61 -13.51 -45.07
C TYR A 16 -4.60 -13.77 -43.56
N LEU A 17 -3.45 -13.59 -42.91
CA LEU A 17 -3.41 -13.28 -41.49
C LEU A 17 -4.15 -11.95 -41.32
N GLN A 18 -5.43 -11.99 -40.94
CA GLN A 18 -6.10 -10.81 -40.45
C GLN A 18 -5.43 -10.43 -39.12
N ALA A 19 -4.47 -9.50 -39.19
CA ALA A 19 -4.05 -8.73 -38.04
C ALA A 19 -5.31 -8.08 -37.48
N GLN A 20 -5.73 -8.49 -36.28
CA GLN A 20 -6.88 -7.90 -35.63
C GLN A 20 -6.53 -6.45 -35.32
N GLN A 21 -7.01 -5.55 -36.17
CA GLN A 21 -6.76 -4.13 -36.04
C GLN A 21 -7.31 -3.64 -34.69
N ALA A 22 -6.59 -2.71 -34.06
CA ALA A 22 -7.05 -1.99 -32.89
C ALA A 22 -8.51 -1.56 -33.08
N LEU A 23 -9.31 -1.55 -32.01
CA LEU A 23 -10.66 -0.97 -32.06
C LEU A 23 -10.54 0.45 -32.66
N PRO A 24 -11.14 0.74 -33.83
CA PRO A 24 -10.88 2.01 -34.53
C PRO A 24 -11.18 3.23 -33.66
N GLY A 25 -12.20 3.13 -32.79
CA GLY A 25 -12.54 4.13 -31.79
C GLY A 25 -11.43 4.35 -30.76
N LEU A 26 -10.88 3.27 -30.18
CA LEU A 26 -9.77 3.34 -29.22
C LEU A 26 -8.53 4.00 -29.82
N GLN A 27 -8.13 3.59 -31.03
CA GLN A 27 -7.00 4.20 -31.72
C GLN A 27 -7.23 5.70 -31.94
N LYS A 28 -8.42 6.09 -32.44
CA LYS A 28 -8.76 7.49 -32.68
C LYS A 28 -8.76 8.32 -31.40
N ALA A 29 -9.41 7.84 -30.33
CA ALA A 29 -9.48 8.53 -29.06
C ALA A 29 -8.09 8.69 -28.43
N PHE A 30 -7.24 7.66 -28.52
CA PHE A 30 -5.89 7.72 -27.98
C PHE A 30 -4.98 8.68 -28.78
N GLN A 31 -5.10 8.71 -30.11
CA GLN A 31 -4.38 9.72 -30.92
C GLN A 31 -4.80 11.15 -30.56
N ALA A 32 -6.10 11.39 -30.37
CA ALA A 32 -6.57 12.68 -29.89
C ALA A 32 -6.00 13.04 -28.50
N PHE A 33 -5.91 12.06 -27.59
CA PHE A 33 -5.28 12.23 -26.28
C PHE A 33 -3.81 12.62 -26.41
N LEU A 34 -3.03 11.98 -27.26
CA LEU A 34 -1.61 12.30 -27.46
C LEU A 34 -1.36 13.70 -28.02
N THR A 35 -2.34 14.30 -28.70
CA THR A 35 -2.26 15.68 -29.20
C THR A 35 -2.73 16.74 -28.18
N ASP A 36 -3.23 16.33 -27.02
CA ASP A 36 -3.73 17.25 -26.00
C ASP A 36 -2.60 18.04 -25.34
N ALA A 37 -2.81 19.35 -25.13
CA ALA A 37 -1.81 20.24 -24.53
C ALA A 37 -1.33 19.79 -23.13
N GLN A 38 -2.16 19.10 -22.35
CA GLN A 38 -1.77 18.59 -21.03
C GLN A 38 -0.72 17.49 -21.09
N VAL A 39 -0.59 16.75 -22.19
CA VAL A 39 0.38 15.66 -22.34
C VAL A 39 1.50 15.97 -23.32
N ARG A 40 1.60 17.22 -23.79
CA ARG A 40 2.61 17.67 -24.77
C ARG A 40 4.05 17.32 -24.38
N TYR A 41 4.37 17.35 -23.09
CA TYR A 41 5.70 17.04 -22.53
C TYR A 41 5.68 15.81 -21.61
N ALA A 42 4.56 15.07 -21.62
CA ALA A 42 4.38 13.90 -20.79
C ALA A 42 4.93 12.66 -21.48
N ALA A 43 5.43 11.71 -20.68
CA ALA A 43 5.60 10.34 -21.16
C ALA A 43 4.28 9.59 -20.98
N VAL A 44 3.74 9.07 -22.09
CA VAL A 44 2.48 8.35 -22.12
C VAL A 44 2.73 6.90 -22.53
N SER A 45 2.18 5.95 -21.78
CA SER A 45 2.21 4.52 -22.10
C SER A 45 0.81 3.93 -21.95
N LEU A 46 0.35 3.21 -22.97
CA LEU A 46 -0.92 2.48 -22.95
C LEU A 46 -0.71 1.10 -23.57
N TYR A 47 -1.09 0.08 -22.83
CA TYR A 47 -1.11 -1.29 -23.32
C TYR A 47 -2.46 -1.94 -23.01
N VAL A 48 -3.08 -2.52 -24.04
CA VAL A 48 -4.37 -3.18 -23.96
C VAL A 48 -4.30 -4.51 -24.69
N ILE A 49 -4.76 -5.58 -24.04
CA ILE A 49 -4.93 -6.90 -24.65
C ILE A 49 -6.36 -7.39 -24.51
N ASP A 50 -6.75 -8.26 -25.43
CA ASP A 50 -7.91 -9.12 -25.27
C ASP A 50 -7.60 -10.21 -24.24
N ALA A 51 -8.40 -10.31 -23.19
CA ALA A 51 -8.13 -11.19 -22.05
C ALA A 51 -8.24 -12.69 -22.39
N ALA A 52 -9.08 -13.04 -23.36
CA ALA A 52 -9.33 -14.43 -23.74
C ALA A 52 -8.23 -14.98 -24.65
N THR A 53 -7.78 -14.17 -25.60
CA THR A 53 -6.81 -14.57 -26.63
C THR A 53 -5.38 -14.14 -26.33
N GLY A 54 -5.18 -13.18 -25.42
CA GLY A 54 -3.89 -12.54 -25.15
C GLY A 54 -3.40 -11.64 -26.28
N LYS A 55 -4.19 -11.44 -27.35
CA LYS A 55 -3.79 -10.62 -28.49
C LYS A 55 -3.78 -9.13 -28.11
N THR A 56 -2.75 -8.43 -28.55
CA THR A 56 -2.66 -6.98 -28.42
C THR A 56 -3.80 -6.30 -29.17
N VAL A 57 -4.52 -5.42 -28.48
CA VAL A 57 -5.52 -4.53 -29.05
C VAL A 57 -4.90 -3.18 -29.36
N LEU A 58 -4.09 -2.63 -28.44
CA LEU A 58 -3.34 -1.41 -28.63
C LEU A 58 -2.07 -1.42 -27.77
N ALA A 59 -0.96 -0.96 -28.33
CA ALA A 59 0.31 -0.80 -27.62
C ALA A 59 0.97 0.51 -28.04
N HIS A 60 1.28 1.35 -27.06
CA HIS A 60 2.04 2.58 -27.24
C HIS A 60 3.01 2.73 -26.09
N ASN A 61 4.30 2.85 -26.39
CA ASN A 61 5.38 2.90 -25.39
C ASN A 61 5.26 1.80 -24.32
N ALA A 62 4.72 0.63 -24.70
CA ALA A 62 4.32 -0.39 -23.74
C ALA A 62 5.50 -1.00 -22.95
N ARG A 63 6.72 -0.81 -23.46
CA ARG A 63 8.00 -1.29 -22.89
C ARG A 63 8.85 -0.17 -22.29
N ILE A 64 8.34 1.06 -22.24
CA ILE A 64 9.02 2.16 -21.54
C ILE A 64 8.65 2.09 -20.06
N GLY A 65 9.66 2.03 -19.18
CA GLY A 65 9.46 2.06 -17.74
C GLY A 65 9.06 3.45 -17.28
N LEU A 66 7.91 3.57 -16.61
CA LEU A 66 7.37 4.81 -16.07
C LEU A 66 7.06 4.66 -14.58
N ALA A 67 7.00 5.77 -13.86
CA ALA A 67 6.51 5.80 -12.48
C ALA A 67 5.07 5.29 -12.42
N PRO A 68 4.79 4.19 -11.69
CA PRO A 68 3.45 3.62 -11.63
C PRO A 68 2.50 4.37 -10.71
N ALA A 69 3.05 5.12 -9.75
CA ALA A 69 2.36 5.43 -8.51
C ALA A 69 1.70 4.17 -7.91
N SER A 70 0.58 4.33 -7.19
CA SER A 70 -0.16 3.20 -6.59
C SER A 70 -0.72 2.14 -7.56
N THR A 71 -0.51 2.24 -8.87
CA THR A 71 -0.77 1.09 -9.75
C THR A 71 0.22 -0.06 -9.50
N LEU A 72 1.38 0.19 -8.86
CA LEU A 72 2.33 -0.85 -8.45
C LEU A 72 1.71 -1.89 -7.52
N LYS A 73 0.72 -1.50 -6.71
CA LYS A 73 0.04 -2.37 -5.75
C LYS A 73 -0.57 -3.62 -6.39
N VAL A 74 -0.91 -3.61 -7.68
CA VAL A 74 -1.38 -4.82 -8.40
C VAL A 74 -0.29 -5.89 -8.48
N VAL A 75 0.97 -5.49 -8.60
CA VAL A 75 2.13 -6.38 -8.63
C VAL A 75 2.41 -6.91 -7.23
N THR A 76 2.48 -6.02 -6.23
CA THR A 76 2.71 -6.41 -4.84
C THR A 76 1.63 -7.36 -4.32
N SER A 77 0.36 -7.07 -4.58
CA SER A 77 -0.75 -7.92 -4.13
C SER A 77 -0.79 -9.28 -4.83
N ALA A 78 -0.56 -9.34 -6.14
CA ALA A 78 -0.47 -10.61 -6.86
C ALA A 78 0.73 -11.46 -6.36
N THR A 79 1.86 -10.82 -6.07
CA THR A 79 3.05 -11.49 -5.49
C THR A 79 2.74 -12.05 -4.10
N ALA A 80 2.11 -11.25 -3.24
CA ALA A 80 1.73 -11.68 -1.90
C ALA A 80 0.77 -12.87 -1.94
N PHE A 81 -0.24 -12.85 -2.83
CA PHE A 81 -1.16 -14.00 -2.96
C PHE A 81 -0.45 -15.28 -3.39
N ASP A 82 0.48 -15.22 -4.34
CA ASP A 82 1.20 -16.39 -4.81
C ASP A 82 2.15 -16.97 -3.77
N LEU A 83 2.88 -16.12 -3.04
CA LEU A 83 3.97 -16.54 -2.16
C LEU A 83 3.54 -16.79 -0.71
N LEU A 84 2.52 -16.08 -0.22
CA LEU A 84 2.00 -16.23 1.14
C LEU A 84 0.74 -17.10 1.20
N GLY A 85 -0.11 -17.05 0.17
CA GLY A 85 -1.42 -17.70 0.14
C GLY A 85 -2.54 -16.78 0.66
N SER A 86 -3.77 -16.95 0.12
CA SER A 86 -4.91 -16.06 0.40
C SER A 86 -5.40 -16.07 1.86
N ASP A 87 -5.16 -17.17 2.57
CA ASP A 87 -5.53 -17.39 3.96
C ASP A 87 -4.42 -17.01 4.95
N PHE A 88 -3.25 -16.57 4.46
CA PHE A 88 -2.14 -16.12 5.28
C PHE A 88 -2.58 -15.09 6.33
N ARG A 89 -2.03 -15.21 7.53
CA ARG A 89 -2.23 -14.28 8.65
C ARG A 89 -0.90 -13.99 9.32
N PHE A 90 -0.65 -12.72 9.59
CA PHE A 90 0.40 -12.32 10.50
C PHE A 90 0.07 -12.83 11.92
N LYS A 91 1.10 -13.03 12.73
CA LYS A 91 0.97 -13.45 14.12
C LYS A 91 1.75 -12.50 15.02
N THR A 92 1.08 -11.96 16.03
CA THR A 92 1.70 -11.21 17.11
C THR A 92 1.59 -12.03 18.38
N ASP A 93 2.72 -12.49 18.89
CA ASP A 93 2.77 -13.35 20.08
C ASP A 93 3.04 -12.52 21.34
N PHE A 94 2.37 -12.87 22.43
CA PHE A 94 2.53 -12.28 23.74
C PHE A 94 3.07 -13.33 24.72
N TYR A 95 4.16 -12.98 25.41
CA TYR A 95 4.90 -13.86 26.29
C TYR A 95 4.88 -13.35 27.73
N PHE A 96 5.05 -14.29 28.65
CA PHE A 96 5.35 -14.01 30.04
C PHE A 96 6.80 -14.37 30.37
N ASN A 97 7.46 -13.50 31.12
CA ASN A 97 8.72 -13.80 31.80
C ASN A 97 8.61 -13.39 33.26
N GLY A 98 8.77 -14.34 34.19
CA GLY A 98 8.52 -14.09 35.61
C GLY A 98 7.96 -15.30 36.32
N LYS A 99 7.37 -15.05 37.49
CA LYS A 99 6.76 -16.08 38.34
C LYS A 99 5.36 -15.67 38.78
N LYS A 100 4.45 -16.64 38.78
CA LYS A 100 3.11 -16.48 39.33
C LYS A 100 3.15 -16.63 40.86
N THR A 101 2.54 -15.70 41.57
CA THR A 101 2.34 -15.75 43.04
C THR A 101 0.86 -15.51 43.34
N GLY A 102 0.13 -16.57 43.69
CA GLY A 102 -1.34 -16.53 43.74
C GLY A 102 -1.92 -16.28 42.35
N SER A 103 -2.80 -15.29 42.22
CA SER A 103 -3.33 -14.80 40.92
C SER A 103 -2.50 -13.67 40.30
N GLY A 104 -1.46 -13.20 40.99
CA GLY A 104 -0.56 -12.16 40.47
C GLY A 104 0.62 -12.74 39.67
N TRP A 105 1.01 -12.05 38.61
CA TRP A 105 2.25 -12.28 37.87
C TRP A 105 3.31 -11.26 38.30
N ASN A 106 4.48 -11.73 38.73
CA ASN A 106 5.64 -10.88 39.02
C ASN A 106 6.66 -11.04 37.89
N GLY A 107 6.74 -10.03 37.03
CA GLY A 107 7.53 -10.05 35.80
C GLY A 107 6.81 -9.38 34.64
N ASP A 108 7.49 -9.29 33.50
CA ASP A 108 7.06 -8.50 32.35
C ASP A 108 6.21 -9.31 31.35
N VAL A 109 5.46 -8.57 30.53
CA VAL A 109 4.81 -9.04 29.31
C VAL A 109 5.65 -8.63 28.11
N TYR A 110 6.00 -9.57 27.25
CA TYR A 110 6.73 -9.30 26.02
C TYR A 110 5.85 -9.47 24.79
N ILE A 111 5.93 -8.53 23.86
CA ILE A 111 5.32 -8.61 22.54
C ILE A 111 6.41 -9.01 21.55
N LYS A 112 6.25 -10.14 20.88
CA LYS A 112 7.04 -10.47 19.70
C LYS A 112 6.28 -10.02 18.47
N ALA A 113 6.66 -8.86 17.96
CA ALA A 113 6.01 -8.24 16.83
C ALA A 113 6.57 -8.81 15.50
N ALA A 114 5.71 -8.96 14.50
CA ALA A 114 6.04 -9.61 13.22
C ALA A 114 5.49 -8.84 12.00
N GLY A 115 5.29 -7.53 12.13
CA GLY A 115 4.90 -6.65 11.03
C GLY A 115 3.42 -6.66 10.67
N ASP A 116 2.52 -7.12 11.55
CA ASP A 116 1.06 -7.12 11.31
C ASP A 116 0.55 -5.67 11.13
N PRO A 117 0.15 -5.24 9.92
CA PRO A 117 -0.26 -3.86 9.69
C PRO A 117 -1.70 -3.58 10.18
N THR A 118 -2.39 -4.58 10.74
CA THR A 118 -3.79 -4.52 11.14
C THR A 118 -4.01 -4.47 12.65
N LEU A 119 -2.95 -4.57 13.44
CA LEU A 119 -3.03 -4.61 14.89
C LEU A 119 -3.57 -3.28 15.44
N GLY A 120 -4.70 -3.35 16.14
CA GLY A 120 -5.40 -2.17 16.65
C GLY A 120 -6.19 -1.38 15.61
N SER A 121 -6.10 -1.71 14.31
CA SER A 121 -6.75 -0.95 13.22
C SER A 121 -8.27 -1.02 13.31
N ASP A 122 -8.91 0.14 13.19
CA ASP A 122 -10.38 0.26 13.23
C ASP A 122 -11.06 -0.22 11.93
N ARG A 123 -10.28 -0.62 10.91
CA ARG A 123 -10.81 -1.22 9.67
C ARG A 123 -11.37 -2.62 9.87
N TYR A 124 -10.97 -3.31 10.95
CA TYR A 124 -11.39 -4.66 11.23
C TYR A 124 -11.94 -4.77 12.64
N ALA A 125 -13.23 -5.05 12.76
CA ALA A 125 -13.87 -5.32 14.06
C ALA A 125 -13.15 -6.44 14.83
N GLY A 126 -12.51 -7.38 14.10
CA GLY A 126 -11.77 -8.48 14.67
C GLY A 126 -10.40 -8.12 15.23
N THR A 127 -9.74 -7.04 14.83
CA THR A 127 -8.37 -6.70 15.30
C THR A 127 -8.22 -5.27 15.80
N ASN A 128 -9.32 -4.52 15.92
CA ASN A 128 -9.31 -3.20 16.55
C ASN A 128 -8.90 -3.25 18.02
N ALA A 129 -8.61 -2.08 18.59
CA ALA A 129 -8.09 -1.95 19.95
C ALA A 129 -9.01 -2.57 21.02
N ALA A 130 -10.33 -2.39 20.89
CA ALA A 130 -11.30 -2.94 21.83
C ALA A 130 -11.34 -4.48 21.78
N ALA A 131 -11.34 -5.07 20.59
CA ALA A 131 -11.33 -6.51 20.41
C ALA A 131 -10.02 -7.14 20.92
N LEU A 132 -8.88 -6.49 20.66
CA LEU A 132 -7.59 -6.93 21.18
C LEU A 132 -7.58 -6.91 22.71
N ARG A 133 -8.06 -5.81 23.33
CA ARG A 133 -8.19 -5.71 24.79
C ARG A 133 -9.01 -6.86 25.36
N THR A 134 -10.21 -7.10 24.81
CA THR A 134 -11.07 -8.21 25.26
C THR A 134 -10.37 -9.57 25.18
N ARG A 135 -9.65 -9.85 24.09
CA ARG A 135 -8.95 -11.14 23.94
C ARG A 135 -7.75 -11.28 24.85
N LEU A 136 -6.98 -10.21 25.04
CA LEU A 136 -5.87 -10.18 26.00
C LEU A 136 -6.39 -10.42 27.41
N THR A 137 -7.43 -9.71 27.84
CA THR A 137 -8.08 -9.92 29.15
C THR A 137 -8.52 -11.37 29.33
N ALA A 138 -9.20 -11.95 28.34
CA ALA A 138 -9.66 -13.34 28.40
C ALA A 138 -8.49 -14.34 28.46
N ALA A 139 -7.40 -14.10 27.73
CA ALA A 139 -6.21 -14.94 27.76
C ALA A 139 -5.51 -14.89 29.13
N LEU A 140 -5.40 -13.69 29.72
CA LEU A 140 -4.85 -13.49 31.07
C LEU A 140 -5.69 -14.19 32.13
N GLN A 141 -7.01 -14.05 32.07
CA GLN A 141 -7.94 -14.73 32.97
C GLN A 141 -7.87 -16.26 32.83
N LYS A 142 -7.74 -16.77 31.60
CA LYS A 142 -7.54 -18.20 31.34
C LYS A 142 -6.20 -18.71 31.90
N ALA A 143 -5.16 -17.89 31.91
CA ALA A 143 -3.90 -18.16 32.60
C ALA A 143 -4.01 -18.03 34.14
N GLY A 144 -5.18 -17.63 34.66
CA GLY A 144 -5.46 -17.37 36.06
C GLY A 144 -4.67 -16.18 36.61
N ILE A 145 -4.44 -15.17 35.77
CA ILE A 145 -3.72 -13.93 36.09
C ILE A 145 -4.71 -12.78 36.14
N ASP A 146 -4.83 -12.13 37.31
CA ASP A 146 -5.68 -10.95 37.53
C ASP A 146 -4.88 -9.67 37.80
N ARG A 147 -3.58 -9.81 38.04
CA ARG A 147 -2.65 -8.70 38.26
C ARG A 147 -1.29 -8.99 37.64
N ILE A 148 -0.68 -7.99 37.01
CA ILE A 148 0.69 -8.04 36.52
C ILE A 148 1.49 -6.93 37.20
N ASN A 149 2.56 -7.34 37.88
CA ASN A 149 3.57 -6.52 38.53
C ASN A 149 4.84 -6.55 37.66
N GLY A 150 4.85 -5.76 36.59
CA GLY A 150 5.93 -5.66 35.62
C GLY A 150 5.48 -4.81 34.44
N GLN A 151 6.28 -4.72 33.38
CA GLN A 151 6.05 -3.81 32.25
C GLN A 151 5.63 -4.54 30.98
N VAL A 152 5.14 -3.78 29.99
CA VAL A 152 5.04 -4.26 28.61
C VAL A 152 6.29 -3.87 27.85
N LYS A 153 6.91 -4.84 27.18
CA LYS A 153 8.12 -4.66 26.35
C LYS A 153 7.90 -5.27 24.98
N ALA A 154 8.52 -4.73 23.94
CA ALA A 154 8.61 -5.42 22.65
C ALA A 154 9.98 -6.05 22.48
N VAL A 155 10.02 -7.22 21.85
CA VAL A 155 11.22 -7.83 21.30
C VAL A 155 11.08 -7.87 19.79
N ILE A 156 12.11 -7.35 19.11
CA ILE A 156 12.19 -7.31 17.66
C ILE A 156 13.37 -8.17 17.25
N SER A 157 13.08 -9.19 16.46
CA SER A 157 14.05 -10.12 15.90
C SER A 157 13.81 -10.24 14.41
N ASN A 158 14.87 -10.35 13.61
CA ASN A 158 14.77 -10.57 12.17
C ASN A 158 13.98 -9.48 11.43
N HIS A 159 14.06 -8.22 11.90
CA HIS A 159 13.44 -7.08 11.24
C HIS A 159 14.48 -5.97 11.13
N ASP A 160 14.54 -5.31 9.98
CA ASP A 160 15.34 -4.10 9.82
C ASP A 160 14.82 -2.93 10.69
N LEU A 161 15.69 -1.94 10.90
CA LEU A 161 15.33 -0.69 11.58
C LEU A 161 14.70 0.33 10.62
N GLN A 162 14.88 0.13 9.30
CA GLN A 162 14.46 1.06 8.27
C GLN A 162 12.96 0.92 8.00
N ALA A 163 12.11 1.64 8.76
CA ALA A 163 10.66 1.57 8.56
C ALA A 163 10.20 2.16 7.21
N VAL A 164 10.86 3.21 6.75
CA VAL A 164 10.56 3.91 5.49
C VAL A 164 11.52 3.41 4.41
N PRO A 165 11.02 2.92 3.26
CA PRO A 165 11.86 2.44 2.18
C PRO A 165 12.65 3.58 1.53
N ASP A 166 13.72 3.22 0.81
CA ASP A 166 14.45 4.20 0.01
C ASP A 166 13.55 4.81 -1.07
N GLY A 167 13.89 6.03 -1.49
CA GLY A 167 13.23 6.68 -2.62
C GLY A 167 11.90 7.37 -2.30
N TRP A 168 11.41 7.36 -1.05
CA TRP A 168 10.33 8.26 -0.63
C TRP A 168 10.86 9.69 -0.47
N ILE A 169 10.05 10.67 -0.86
CA ILE A 169 10.45 12.08 -0.75
C ILE A 169 10.17 12.61 0.66
N TYR A 170 11.00 13.55 1.11
CA TYR A 170 10.91 14.13 2.46
C TYR A 170 9.53 14.70 2.80
N GLU A 171 8.84 15.27 1.81
CA GLU A 171 7.51 15.84 1.99
C GLU A 171 6.46 14.81 2.42
N ASP A 172 6.62 13.55 2.03
CA ASP A 172 5.62 12.51 2.29
C ASP A 172 5.74 11.93 3.71
N LEU A 173 6.94 11.96 4.30
CA LEU A 173 7.32 11.14 5.46
C LEU A 173 6.52 11.39 6.73
N GLY A 174 5.97 12.59 6.92
CA GLY A 174 5.16 12.91 8.09
C GLY A 174 3.66 12.73 7.89
N ASN A 175 3.21 12.45 6.67
CA ASN A 175 1.79 12.31 6.35
C ASN A 175 1.37 10.83 6.47
N TYR A 176 0.09 10.55 6.71
CA TYR A 176 -0.40 9.18 6.93
C TYR A 176 -0.03 8.19 5.81
N TYR A 177 0.03 8.65 4.56
CA TYR A 177 0.41 7.82 3.42
C TYR A 177 1.93 7.55 3.35
N GLY A 178 2.73 8.31 4.08
CA GLY A 178 4.16 8.10 4.33
C GLY A 178 4.45 7.35 5.65
N ALA A 179 3.46 6.70 6.25
CA ALA A 179 3.70 5.83 7.41
C ALA A 179 4.51 4.59 7.01
N GLY A 180 5.70 4.44 7.59
CA GLY A 180 6.62 3.33 7.34
C GLY A 180 6.24 2.02 8.05
N SER A 181 6.73 0.89 7.52
CA SER A 181 6.51 -0.46 8.06
C SER A 181 7.60 -0.86 9.05
N SER A 182 7.23 -0.87 10.32
CA SER A 182 8.02 -1.36 11.46
C SER A 182 7.61 -2.77 11.89
N ALA A 183 8.35 -3.38 12.82
CA ALA A 183 8.00 -4.70 13.35
C ALA A 183 6.71 -4.68 14.17
N LEU A 184 6.50 -3.64 14.99
CA LEU A 184 5.25 -3.40 15.68
C LEU A 184 4.55 -2.21 15.02
N ILE A 185 3.39 -2.48 14.41
CA ILE A 185 2.56 -1.50 13.73
C ILE A 185 1.28 -1.37 14.54
N TRP A 186 1.02 -0.19 15.10
CA TRP A 186 -0.19 0.08 15.87
C TRP A 186 -1.08 1.06 15.13
N LYS A 187 -2.35 0.69 14.90
CA LYS A 187 -3.32 1.54 14.20
C LYS A 187 -2.76 2.12 12.89
N GLU A 188 -2.15 1.24 12.08
CA GLU A 188 -1.57 1.62 10.78
C GLU A 188 -0.47 2.69 10.88
N ASN A 189 0.23 2.78 12.02
CA ASN A 189 1.27 3.79 12.29
C ASN A 189 0.80 5.23 11.99
N GLN A 190 -0.49 5.47 12.21
CA GLN A 190 -1.14 6.73 11.92
C GLN A 190 -1.66 7.37 13.21
N TYR A 191 -1.70 8.70 13.21
CA TYR A 191 -2.49 9.49 14.13
C TYR A 191 -3.24 10.59 13.39
N ASP A 192 -4.29 11.11 14.01
CA ASP A 192 -5.03 12.27 13.55
C ASP A 192 -4.59 13.51 14.32
N LEU A 193 -4.40 14.62 13.61
CA LEU A 193 -4.08 15.94 14.13
C LEU A 193 -5.34 16.81 14.05
N VAL A 194 -5.91 17.15 15.19
CA VAL A 194 -7.11 17.97 15.27
C VAL A 194 -6.72 19.44 15.22
N LEU A 195 -7.23 20.14 14.22
CA LEU A 195 -6.92 21.53 13.93
C LEU A 195 -8.15 22.41 14.14
N LYS A 196 -7.91 23.66 14.51
CA LYS A 196 -8.92 24.73 14.54
C LYS A 196 -8.48 25.88 13.63
N PRO A 197 -9.03 25.97 12.41
CA PRO A 197 -8.76 27.07 11.50
C PRO A 197 -9.34 28.40 12.01
N GLY A 198 -8.79 29.49 11.49
CA GLY A 198 -9.35 30.83 11.66
C GLY A 198 -10.64 31.04 10.86
N SER A 199 -11.23 32.22 11.06
CA SER A 199 -12.44 32.65 10.35
C SER A 199 -12.15 33.20 8.95
N LYS A 200 -10.92 33.66 8.69
CA LYS A 200 -10.52 34.28 7.42
C LYS A 200 -9.21 33.72 6.89
N ALA A 201 -9.03 33.80 5.58
CA ALA A 201 -7.78 33.41 4.93
C ALA A 201 -6.59 34.22 5.48
N GLY A 202 -5.46 33.54 5.71
CA GLY A 202 -4.23 34.10 6.29
C GLY A 202 -4.18 34.08 7.82
N GLU A 203 -5.29 33.84 8.52
CA GLU A 203 -5.29 33.71 9.99
C GLU A 203 -4.57 32.41 10.42
N PRO A 204 -3.90 32.39 11.58
CA PRO A 204 -3.22 31.20 12.07
C PRO A 204 -4.21 30.07 12.36
N VAL A 205 -3.77 28.82 12.19
CA VAL A 205 -4.51 27.62 12.53
C VAL A 205 -3.96 27.08 13.85
N ALA A 206 -4.81 26.72 14.81
CA ALA A 206 -4.34 26.11 16.05
C ALA A 206 -4.29 24.57 15.93
N ILE A 207 -3.24 23.96 16.45
CA ILE A 207 -3.19 22.51 16.71
C ILE A 207 -3.81 22.27 18.08
N ILE A 208 -4.89 21.50 18.14
CA ILE A 208 -5.68 21.28 19.36
C ILE A 208 -5.25 20.01 20.08
N SER A 209 -5.14 18.90 19.36
CA SER A 209 -4.80 17.60 19.93
C SER A 209 -4.32 16.63 18.85
N THR A 210 -3.85 15.46 19.31
CA THR A 210 -3.61 14.28 18.46
C THR A 210 -4.38 13.08 18.99
N GLU A 211 -4.80 12.19 18.09
CA GLU A 211 -5.45 10.92 18.43
C GLU A 211 -4.88 9.77 17.58
N PRO A 212 -4.22 8.76 18.18
CA PRO A 212 -3.82 8.71 19.58
C PRO A 212 -2.84 9.84 19.93
N ALA A 213 -2.73 10.15 21.22
CA ALA A 213 -1.80 11.16 21.72
C ALA A 213 -0.35 10.85 21.31
N GLN A 214 0.34 11.83 20.74
CA GLN A 214 1.74 11.73 20.31
C GLN A 214 2.70 12.27 21.36
N SER A 215 3.90 11.67 21.44
CA SER A 215 4.97 12.05 22.38
C SER A 215 5.95 13.10 21.84
N PHE A 216 5.81 13.50 20.57
CA PHE A 216 6.66 14.50 19.92
C PHE A 216 5.94 15.84 19.78
N SER A 217 6.69 16.93 19.57
CA SER A 217 6.14 18.28 19.49
C SER A 217 6.01 18.80 18.06
N PHE A 218 5.06 19.72 17.86
CA PHE A 218 4.77 20.33 16.56
C PHE A 218 5.26 21.78 16.51
N GLU A 219 6.03 22.11 15.48
CA GLU A 219 6.24 23.50 15.04
C GLU A 219 5.13 23.87 14.06
N ASN A 220 4.25 24.78 14.47
CA ASN A 220 3.04 25.11 13.72
C ASN A 220 3.24 26.35 12.84
N ALA A 221 3.30 26.13 11.54
CA ALA A 221 3.37 27.14 10.49
C ALA A 221 2.15 27.07 9.55
N LEU A 222 1.01 26.57 10.05
CA LEU A 222 -0.24 26.52 9.30
C LEU A 222 -0.92 27.89 9.24
N SER A 223 -1.55 28.17 8.10
CA SER A 223 -2.45 29.31 7.92
C SER A 223 -3.79 28.88 7.33
N THR A 224 -4.80 29.70 7.54
CA THR A 224 -6.16 29.42 7.09
C THR A 224 -6.29 29.74 5.60
N GLY A 225 -6.84 28.82 4.82
CA GLY A 225 -7.13 28.98 3.39
C GLY A 225 -8.53 29.52 3.13
N THR A 226 -8.93 29.60 1.85
CA THR A 226 -10.33 29.87 1.49
C THR A 226 -11.20 28.66 1.80
N ARG A 227 -12.54 28.82 1.81
CA ARG A 227 -13.47 27.71 2.06
C ARG A 227 -13.29 26.55 1.06
N GLN A 228 -12.80 26.83 -0.14
CA GLN A 228 -12.58 25.86 -1.22
C GLN A 228 -11.12 25.42 -1.37
N SER A 229 -10.21 25.84 -0.48
CA SER A 229 -8.79 25.48 -0.59
C SER A 229 -8.57 23.97 -0.51
N GLY A 230 -9.44 23.26 0.21
CA GLY A 230 -9.20 21.87 0.58
C GLY A 230 -8.04 21.73 1.58
N ASP A 231 -7.62 20.49 1.78
CA ASP A 231 -6.43 20.15 2.56
C ASP A 231 -5.17 20.38 1.73
N ASN A 232 -4.34 21.33 2.15
CA ASN A 232 -2.98 21.54 1.63
C ASN A 232 -1.98 21.62 2.80
N ALA A 233 -2.27 20.94 3.91
CA ALA A 233 -1.38 20.86 5.05
C ALA A 233 -0.45 19.64 4.92
N TYR A 234 0.80 19.84 5.30
CA TYR A 234 1.84 18.81 5.23
C TYR A 234 2.61 18.78 6.54
N ILE A 235 2.93 17.57 6.98
CA ILE A 235 3.72 17.30 8.18
C ILE A 235 5.11 16.86 7.73
N TYR A 236 6.13 17.55 8.23
CA TYR A 236 7.54 17.26 7.93
C TYR A 236 8.24 16.87 9.23
N PRO A 237 8.63 15.59 9.40
CA PRO A 237 9.38 15.16 10.56
C PRO A 237 10.78 15.78 10.53
N VAL A 238 11.24 16.38 11.62
CA VAL A 238 12.57 16.98 11.67
C VAL A 238 13.60 15.87 11.96
N PRO A 239 14.50 15.55 11.02
CA PRO A 239 15.40 14.41 11.16
C PRO A 239 16.23 14.46 12.45
N GLY A 240 16.35 13.32 13.12
CA GLY A 240 17.14 13.19 14.36
C GLY A 240 16.50 13.82 15.60
N THR A 241 15.23 14.24 15.54
CA THR A 241 14.55 14.86 16.69
C THR A 241 13.13 14.29 16.90
N SER A 242 12.58 14.49 18.10
CA SER A 242 11.15 14.26 18.37
C SER A 242 10.33 15.52 18.08
N ARG A 243 10.45 16.07 16.86
CA ARG A 243 9.73 17.27 16.41
C ARG A 243 9.23 17.11 14.98
N ALA A 244 8.12 17.76 14.65
CA ALA A 244 7.62 17.88 13.28
C ALA A 244 7.20 19.32 12.96
N LEU A 245 7.51 19.81 11.76
CA LEU A 245 6.97 21.05 11.21
C LEU A 245 5.64 20.75 10.51
N VAL A 246 4.60 21.50 10.83
CA VAL A 246 3.30 21.44 10.14
C VAL A 246 3.09 22.75 9.40
N LYS A 247 2.99 22.72 8.07
CA LYS A 247 2.84 23.93 7.25
C LYS A 247 1.85 23.73 6.11
N GLY A 248 1.43 24.83 5.51
CA GLY A 248 0.46 24.84 4.42
C GLY A 248 -0.86 25.47 4.84
N THR A 249 -1.96 25.04 4.20
CA THR A 249 -3.29 25.63 4.46
C THR A 249 -4.39 24.60 4.65
N VAL A 250 -5.35 24.93 5.50
CA VAL A 250 -6.61 24.18 5.68
C VAL A 250 -7.80 25.12 5.52
N PRO A 251 -9.00 24.63 5.13
CA PRO A 251 -10.15 25.49 4.83
C PRO A 251 -10.59 26.34 6.03
N CYS A 252 -10.98 27.59 5.80
CA CYS A 252 -11.59 28.44 6.83
C CYS A 252 -12.97 27.93 7.27
N CYS A 253 -13.49 28.61 8.29
CA CYS A 253 -14.93 28.68 8.51
C CYS A 253 -15.55 27.32 8.90
N VAL A 254 -14.76 26.49 9.57
CA VAL A 254 -15.14 25.20 10.15
C VAL A 254 -14.71 25.17 11.61
N ASP A 255 -15.50 24.53 12.47
CA ASP A 255 -15.20 24.46 13.92
C ASP A 255 -14.00 23.57 14.22
N SER A 256 -13.76 22.57 13.38
CA SER A 256 -12.63 21.66 13.45
C SER A 256 -12.29 21.12 12.07
N PHE A 257 -11.00 20.88 11.84
CA PHE A 257 -10.47 20.20 10.66
C PHE A 257 -9.47 19.13 11.10
N VAL A 258 -9.45 17.97 10.45
CA VAL A 258 -8.55 16.87 10.82
C VAL A 258 -7.68 16.50 9.63
N ILE A 259 -6.38 16.43 9.86
CA ILE A 259 -5.42 15.81 8.95
C ILE A 259 -4.78 14.61 9.66
N SER A 260 -4.19 13.68 8.91
CA SER A 260 -3.59 12.48 9.48
C SER A 260 -2.09 12.42 9.19
N GLY A 261 -1.31 12.08 10.21
CA GLY A 261 0.15 12.00 10.16
C GLY A 261 0.69 10.59 10.41
N ALA A 262 1.96 10.41 10.09
CA ALA A 262 2.73 9.19 10.35
C ALA A 262 3.43 9.25 11.71
N VAL A 263 3.33 8.18 12.49
CA VAL A 263 4.01 8.05 13.78
C VAL A 263 5.53 7.92 13.56
N LEU A 264 6.32 8.74 14.27
CA LEU A 264 7.78 8.80 14.09
C LEU A 264 8.53 7.64 14.77
N GLN A 265 7.97 7.10 15.86
CA GLN A 265 8.55 6.01 16.65
C GLN A 265 7.51 4.88 16.81
N PRO A 266 7.22 4.14 15.72
CA PRO A 266 6.05 3.26 15.68
C PRO A 266 6.17 2.05 16.61
N ASN A 267 7.38 1.52 16.85
CA ASN A 267 7.57 0.39 17.77
C ASN A 267 7.26 0.80 19.21
N GLU A 268 7.82 1.93 19.65
CA GLU A 268 7.62 2.50 20.98
C GLU A 268 6.16 2.90 21.18
N ALA A 269 5.55 3.54 20.19
CA ALA A 269 4.12 3.90 20.21
C ALA A 269 3.23 2.65 20.34
N GLY A 270 3.55 1.56 19.65
CA GLY A 270 2.81 0.31 19.76
C GLY A 270 2.92 -0.36 21.13
N VAL A 271 4.11 -0.35 21.74
CA VAL A 271 4.31 -0.84 23.12
C VAL A 271 3.47 0.00 24.08
N GLN A 272 3.53 1.32 23.96
CA GLN A 272 2.77 2.24 24.80
C GLN A 272 1.26 1.99 24.66
N ALA A 273 0.76 1.82 23.44
CA ALA A 273 -0.65 1.60 23.21
C ALA A 273 -1.14 0.28 23.83
N ILE A 274 -0.38 -0.80 23.69
CA ILE A 274 -0.71 -2.09 24.31
C ILE A 274 -0.63 -2.01 25.83
N GLN A 275 0.36 -1.28 26.37
CA GLN A 275 0.43 -1.01 27.80
C GLN A 275 -0.82 -0.29 28.30
N ASN A 276 -1.24 0.78 27.62
CA ASN A 276 -2.45 1.52 27.96
C ASN A 276 -3.69 0.60 27.92
N LEU A 277 -3.82 -0.23 26.88
CA LEU A 277 -4.92 -1.20 26.79
C LEU A 277 -4.95 -2.17 27.96
N LEU A 278 -3.80 -2.67 28.42
CA LEU A 278 -3.75 -3.57 29.57
C LEU A 278 -4.03 -2.83 30.89
N GLN A 279 -3.61 -1.57 31.02
CA GLN A 279 -3.94 -0.74 32.19
C GLN A 279 -5.45 -0.47 32.29
N GLU A 280 -6.13 -0.22 31.17
CA GLU A 280 -7.59 -0.03 31.12
C GLU A 280 -8.37 -1.24 31.66
N THR A 281 -7.79 -2.44 31.61
CA THR A 281 -8.42 -3.66 32.16
C THR A 281 -8.30 -3.75 33.69
N GLY A 282 -7.43 -2.95 34.30
CA GLY A 282 -7.05 -3.05 35.71
C GLY A 282 -6.08 -4.19 36.06
N ILE A 283 -5.75 -5.06 35.10
CA ILE A 283 -4.82 -6.19 35.29
C ILE A 283 -3.37 -5.69 35.39
N LEU A 284 -2.97 -4.75 34.54
CA LEU A 284 -1.62 -4.19 34.59
C LEU A 284 -1.58 -2.97 35.52
N ARG A 285 -0.67 -3.00 36.50
CA ARG A 285 -0.41 -1.87 37.40
C ARG A 285 1.06 -1.47 37.29
N VAL A 286 1.34 -0.53 36.40
CA VAL A 286 2.67 0.06 36.23
C VAL A 286 2.70 1.51 36.66
N GLN A 287 3.80 1.89 37.31
CA GLN A 287 4.14 3.29 37.60
C GLN A 287 5.01 3.90 36.49
N GLU A 288 5.82 3.09 35.81
CA GLU A 288 6.65 3.52 34.68
C GLU A 288 5.87 3.49 33.37
N THR A 289 5.91 4.59 32.64
CA THR A 289 5.20 4.80 31.37
C THR A 289 6.13 4.81 30.15
N THR A 290 7.41 4.47 30.30
CA THR A 290 8.35 4.48 29.17
C THR A 290 8.29 3.15 28.41
N ALA A 291 7.97 3.22 27.12
CA ALA A 291 8.02 2.08 26.22
C ALA A 291 9.45 1.51 26.12
N THR A 292 9.58 0.19 26.25
CA THR A 292 10.87 -0.51 26.08
C THR A 292 10.81 -1.43 24.87
N VAL A 293 11.75 -1.25 23.95
CA VAL A 293 11.92 -2.09 22.75
C VAL A 293 13.33 -2.69 22.77
N ILE A 294 13.41 -4.01 22.61
CA ILE A 294 14.67 -4.76 22.63
C ILE A 294 14.89 -5.34 21.23
N TYR A 295 16.01 -4.98 20.62
CA TYR A 295 16.40 -5.45 19.28
C TYR A 295 17.35 -6.64 19.37
N ASP A 296 17.39 -7.45 18.31
CA ASP A 296 18.30 -8.60 18.14
C ASP A 296 18.23 -9.63 19.28
N ALA A 297 17.04 -9.79 19.85
CA ALA A 297 16.80 -10.68 20.99
C ALA A 297 15.62 -11.63 20.73
N ALA A 298 15.69 -12.81 21.36
CA ALA A 298 14.56 -13.74 21.41
C ALA A 298 13.57 -13.32 22.51
N ALA A 299 12.29 -13.58 22.28
CA ALA A 299 11.26 -13.40 23.31
C ALA A 299 11.53 -14.34 24.49
N PRO A 300 11.59 -13.83 25.74
CA PRO A 300 11.81 -14.67 26.90
C PRO A 300 10.51 -15.33 27.35
N GLY A 301 10.63 -16.56 27.86
CA GLY A 301 9.56 -17.28 28.54
C GLY A 301 8.53 -17.93 27.62
N THR A 302 7.25 -17.91 28.02
CA THR A 302 6.19 -18.73 27.38
C THR A 302 5.11 -17.88 26.74
N VAL A 303 4.68 -18.24 25.53
CA VAL A 303 3.52 -17.64 24.87
C VAL A 303 2.26 -17.93 25.69
N PHE A 304 1.51 -16.89 26.04
CA PHE A 304 0.18 -17.04 26.66
C PHE A 304 -0.95 -16.63 25.72
N PHE A 305 -0.64 -15.84 24.68
CA PHE A 305 -1.62 -15.39 23.70
C PHE A 305 -0.95 -15.12 22.36
N THR A 306 -1.64 -15.47 21.27
CA THR A 306 -1.25 -15.11 19.90
C THR A 306 -2.43 -14.41 19.24
N GLN A 307 -2.21 -13.18 18.79
CA GLN A 307 -3.16 -12.46 17.95
C GLN A 307 -2.84 -12.74 16.49
N ALA A 308 -3.80 -13.31 15.76
CA ALA A 308 -3.71 -13.46 14.31
C ALA A 308 -4.36 -12.26 13.60
N SER A 309 -3.76 -11.78 12.51
CA SER A 309 -4.37 -10.74 11.65
C SER A 309 -5.62 -11.27 10.92
N PRO A 310 -6.41 -10.40 10.26
CA PRO A 310 -7.27 -10.81 9.15
C PRO A 310 -6.49 -11.57 8.08
N SER A 311 -7.17 -12.37 7.25
CA SER A 311 -6.53 -13.11 6.16
C SER A 311 -6.02 -12.16 5.07
N LEU A 312 -5.04 -12.62 4.30
CA LEU A 312 -4.41 -11.83 3.25
C LEU A 312 -5.42 -11.28 2.24
N ASP A 313 -6.46 -12.04 1.88
CA ASP A 313 -7.54 -11.55 1.01
C ASP A 313 -8.21 -10.27 1.55
N SER A 314 -8.45 -10.20 2.85
CA SER A 314 -9.06 -9.08 3.56
C SER A 314 -8.11 -7.90 3.66
N MET A 315 -6.81 -8.17 3.86
CA MET A 315 -5.78 -7.13 3.85
C MET A 315 -5.59 -6.54 2.46
N VAL A 316 -5.51 -7.38 1.42
CA VAL A 316 -5.38 -6.95 0.02
C VAL A 316 -6.61 -6.17 -0.43
N TYR A 317 -7.82 -6.51 0.06
CA TYR A 317 -9.02 -5.70 -0.15
C TYR A 317 -8.80 -4.25 0.24
N TRP A 318 -8.36 -3.97 1.48
CA TRP A 318 -8.12 -2.60 1.92
C TRP A 318 -6.89 -1.97 1.25
N PHE A 319 -5.83 -2.74 1.04
CA PHE A 319 -4.62 -2.32 0.33
C PHE A 319 -4.94 -1.74 -1.05
N ASN A 320 -5.75 -2.44 -1.85
CA ASN A 320 -6.11 -1.98 -3.19
C ASN A 320 -7.25 -0.95 -3.18
N ARG A 321 -8.27 -1.14 -2.34
CA ARG A 321 -9.50 -0.33 -2.34
C ARG A 321 -9.32 1.04 -1.70
N LYS A 322 -8.50 1.14 -0.65
CA LYS A 322 -8.14 2.41 0.00
C LYS A 322 -6.71 2.84 -0.30
N SER A 323 -5.96 2.06 -1.07
CA SER A 323 -4.62 2.41 -1.54
C SER A 323 -3.62 2.65 -0.41
N ILE A 324 -3.70 1.86 0.67
CA ILE A 324 -2.90 2.05 1.90
C ILE A 324 -1.44 1.67 1.63
N ASN A 325 -0.52 2.64 1.70
CA ASN A 325 0.89 2.38 1.34
C ASN A 325 1.57 1.41 2.31
N LEU A 326 1.36 1.61 3.62
CA LEU A 326 1.91 0.78 4.68
C LEU A 326 1.68 -0.73 4.48
N TYR A 327 0.55 -1.12 3.90
CA TYR A 327 0.26 -2.54 3.67
C TYR A 327 1.16 -3.13 2.57
N GLY A 328 1.52 -2.34 1.56
CA GLY A 328 2.46 -2.77 0.52
C GLY A 328 3.84 -3.01 1.11
N GLU A 329 4.29 -2.10 1.97
CA GLU A 329 5.60 -2.20 2.64
C GLU A 329 5.64 -3.39 3.62
N ALA A 330 4.60 -3.57 4.43
CA ALA A 330 4.48 -4.71 5.34
C ALA A 330 4.46 -6.05 4.58
N LEU A 331 3.78 -6.13 3.44
CA LEU A 331 3.76 -7.32 2.61
C LEU A 331 5.14 -7.63 2.00
N LEU A 332 5.87 -6.63 1.49
CA LEU A 332 7.23 -6.85 0.99
C LEU A 332 8.16 -7.38 2.08
N LYS A 333 8.14 -6.76 3.26
CA LYS A 333 8.94 -7.22 4.40
C LYS A 333 8.53 -8.61 4.86
N GLN A 334 7.25 -8.95 4.80
CA GLN A 334 6.78 -10.29 5.11
C GLN A 334 7.28 -11.34 4.10
N LEU A 335 7.31 -11.01 2.81
CA LEU A 335 7.90 -11.88 1.78
C LEU A 335 9.38 -12.14 2.08
N ALA A 336 10.14 -11.09 2.42
CA ALA A 336 11.54 -11.19 2.81
C ALA A 336 11.73 -12.06 4.06
N LEU A 337 10.91 -11.85 5.09
CA LEU A 337 10.96 -12.63 6.32
C LEU A 337 10.74 -14.12 6.06
N GLN A 338 9.74 -14.47 5.25
CA GLN A 338 9.43 -15.87 4.92
C GLN A 338 10.46 -16.51 3.96
N GLY A 339 10.97 -15.74 2.99
CA GLY A 339 11.87 -16.26 1.95
C GLY A 339 13.36 -16.20 2.29
N LYS A 340 13.77 -15.28 3.17
CA LYS A 340 15.18 -14.99 3.52
C LYS A 340 15.46 -14.95 5.02
N GLY A 341 14.44 -15.08 5.87
CA GLY A 341 14.60 -15.10 7.32
C GLY A 341 14.79 -13.73 7.98
N LYS A 342 14.69 -12.63 7.22
CA LYS A 342 14.75 -11.25 7.72
C LYS A 342 13.75 -10.36 6.96
N ALA A 343 12.93 -9.62 7.70
CA ALA A 343 12.06 -8.58 7.17
C ALA A 343 12.92 -7.37 6.77
N ASP A 344 13.00 -7.16 5.45
CA ASP A 344 13.86 -6.18 4.81
C ASP A 344 13.24 -5.81 3.44
N THR A 345 13.16 -4.52 3.14
CA THR A 345 12.50 -4.05 1.91
C THR A 345 13.23 -4.51 0.66
N GLU A 346 14.56 -4.38 0.61
CA GLU A 346 15.36 -4.72 -0.56
C GLU A 346 15.26 -6.22 -0.88
N ALA A 347 15.39 -7.07 0.13
CA ALA A 347 15.21 -8.51 -0.01
C ALA A 347 13.78 -8.88 -0.48
N GLY A 348 12.77 -8.14 -0.03
CA GLY A 348 11.38 -8.30 -0.47
C GLY A 348 11.20 -7.96 -1.96
N ILE A 349 11.81 -6.87 -2.40
CA ILE A 349 11.84 -6.45 -3.81
C ILE A 349 12.54 -7.49 -4.68
N GLN A 350 13.70 -7.99 -4.25
CA GLN A 350 14.44 -9.03 -4.97
C GLN A 350 13.60 -10.30 -5.16
N LEU A 351 12.88 -10.75 -4.12
CA LEU A 351 11.96 -11.89 -4.21
C LEU A 351 10.80 -11.62 -5.17
N LEU A 352 10.20 -10.43 -5.12
CA LEU A 352 9.13 -10.02 -6.03
C LEU A 352 9.61 -10.00 -7.48
N GLN A 353 10.77 -9.40 -7.75
CA GLN A 353 11.34 -9.34 -9.10
C GLN A 353 11.67 -10.74 -9.61
N GLN A 354 12.30 -11.58 -8.78
CA GLN A 354 12.59 -12.98 -9.12
C GLN A 354 11.32 -13.76 -9.44
N HIS A 355 10.26 -13.58 -8.64
CA HIS A 355 8.96 -14.23 -8.83
C HIS A 355 8.35 -13.94 -10.20
N TRP A 356 8.42 -12.68 -10.65
CA TRP A 356 7.89 -12.26 -11.94
C TRP A 356 8.81 -12.58 -13.12
N GLN A 357 10.13 -12.57 -12.91
CA GLN A 357 11.10 -13.03 -13.92
C GLN A 357 10.86 -14.49 -14.31
N GLN A 358 10.61 -15.36 -13.32
CA GLN A 358 10.24 -16.76 -13.56
C GLN A 358 8.92 -16.94 -14.32
N ARG A 359 8.11 -15.87 -14.42
CA ARG A 359 6.80 -15.84 -15.09
C ARG A 359 6.81 -15.00 -16.37
N GLY A 360 7.99 -14.70 -16.89
CA GLY A 360 8.16 -14.08 -18.21
C GLY A 360 8.14 -12.55 -18.21
N VAL A 361 8.16 -11.89 -17.04
CA VAL A 361 8.47 -10.45 -16.98
C VAL A 361 9.97 -10.27 -17.12
N GLN A 362 10.43 -9.45 -18.05
CA GLN A 362 11.87 -9.35 -18.32
C GLN A 362 12.59 -8.55 -17.23
N THR A 363 13.87 -8.85 -17.03
CA THR A 363 14.74 -8.04 -16.16
C THR A 363 14.70 -6.58 -16.59
N GLY A 364 14.46 -5.68 -15.64
CA GLY A 364 14.33 -4.24 -15.92
C GLY A 364 12.92 -3.76 -16.24
N GLU A 365 11.94 -4.65 -16.44
CA GLU A 365 10.54 -4.21 -16.60
C GLU A 365 9.86 -3.81 -15.30
N ILE A 366 10.40 -4.24 -14.15
CA ILE A 366 10.00 -3.88 -12.79
C ILE A 366 11.26 -3.49 -12.03
N ASN A 367 11.53 -2.19 -11.92
CA ASN A 367 12.61 -1.62 -11.10
C ASN A 367 11.98 -0.73 -10.04
N ILE A 368 11.88 -1.24 -8.81
CA ILE A 368 11.10 -0.60 -7.75
C ILE A 368 11.96 -0.42 -6.50
N TYR A 369 11.54 0.50 -5.64
CA TYR A 369 12.16 0.86 -4.37
C TYR A 369 11.24 0.59 -3.18
N ASP A 370 9.93 0.39 -3.43
CA ASP A 370 8.94 0.14 -2.40
C ASP A 370 7.84 -0.85 -2.86
N GLY A 371 6.90 -1.15 -1.96
CA GLY A 371 5.78 -2.06 -2.22
C GLY A 371 4.48 -1.37 -2.61
N SER A 372 4.42 -0.05 -2.50
CA SER A 372 3.20 0.74 -2.59
C SER A 372 3.08 1.58 -3.86
N GLY A 373 4.19 1.90 -4.50
CA GLY A 373 4.31 2.85 -5.59
C GLY A 373 4.30 4.29 -5.11
N LEU A 374 4.77 4.59 -3.90
CA LEU A 374 4.87 5.99 -3.45
C LEU A 374 6.16 6.63 -3.98
N SER A 375 7.23 5.85 -4.13
CA SER A 375 8.50 6.33 -4.65
C SER A 375 8.36 6.84 -6.09
N PRO A 376 8.74 8.10 -6.36
CA PRO A 376 8.88 8.59 -7.74
C PRO A 376 10.06 7.94 -8.49
N LEU A 377 10.89 7.11 -7.83
CA LEU A 377 11.99 6.38 -8.47
C LEU A 377 11.54 5.06 -9.10
N ASP A 378 10.38 4.53 -8.72
CA ASP A 378 9.84 3.30 -9.28
C ASP A 378 9.67 3.38 -10.79
N ARG A 379 10.04 2.33 -11.52
CA ARG A 379 9.83 2.21 -12.97
C ARG A 379 9.20 0.86 -13.26
N ILE A 380 8.06 0.88 -13.93
CA ILE A 380 7.40 -0.31 -14.45
C ILE A 380 6.92 -0.10 -15.88
N THR A 381 6.97 -1.14 -16.69
CA THR A 381 6.36 -1.13 -18.03
C THR A 381 4.87 -1.45 -17.94
N THR A 382 4.04 -0.85 -18.81
CA THR A 382 2.63 -1.25 -18.91
C THR A 382 2.48 -2.70 -19.41
N THR A 383 3.48 -3.21 -20.15
CA THR A 383 3.61 -4.64 -20.49
C THR A 383 3.68 -5.51 -19.23
N ALA A 384 4.56 -5.21 -18.27
CA ALA A 384 4.67 -5.97 -17.04
C ALA A 384 3.37 -5.96 -16.22
N GLN A 385 2.72 -4.79 -16.07
CA GLN A 385 1.45 -4.71 -15.34
C GLN A 385 0.35 -5.54 -15.99
N VAL A 386 0.22 -5.49 -17.32
CA VAL A 386 -0.76 -6.31 -18.04
C VAL A 386 -0.44 -7.79 -17.95
N ASN A 387 0.84 -8.19 -18.00
CA ASN A 387 1.24 -9.59 -17.84
C ASN A 387 0.92 -10.12 -16.44
N VAL A 388 1.17 -9.34 -15.40
CA VAL A 388 0.80 -9.66 -14.01
C VAL A 388 -0.72 -9.84 -13.88
N LEU A 389 -1.50 -8.91 -14.43
CA LEU A 389 -2.97 -8.98 -14.41
C LEU A 389 -3.49 -10.19 -15.22
N ALA A 390 -2.91 -10.47 -16.38
CA ALA A 390 -3.25 -11.64 -17.19
C ALA A 390 -2.94 -12.96 -16.46
N TYR A 391 -1.82 -13.02 -15.74
CA TYR A 391 -1.45 -14.14 -14.90
C TYR A 391 -2.45 -14.31 -13.74
N ALA A 392 -2.77 -13.22 -13.03
CA ALA A 392 -3.68 -13.21 -11.88
C ALA A 392 -5.05 -13.81 -12.23
N ARG A 393 -5.58 -13.52 -13.44
CA ARG A 393 -6.86 -14.07 -13.93
C ARG A 393 -6.94 -15.60 -13.96
N ARG A 394 -5.80 -16.28 -14.01
CA ARG A 394 -5.71 -17.75 -14.12
C ARG A 394 -5.44 -18.42 -12.78
N GLN A 395 -5.30 -17.65 -11.71
CA GLN A 395 -4.95 -18.16 -10.39
C GLN A 395 -6.19 -18.49 -9.55
N PRO A 396 -6.09 -19.47 -8.62
CA PRO A 396 -7.20 -19.82 -7.74
C PRO A 396 -7.63 -18.65 -6.83
N TRP A 397 -6.69 -17.76 -6.49
CA TRP A 397 -6.95 -16.58 -5.67
C TRP A 397 -7.53 -15.37 -6.45
N TYR A 398 -7.75 -15.51 -7.78
CA TYR A 398 -8.21 -14.40 -8.64
C TYR A 398 -9.45 -13.69 -8.13
N ALA A 399 -10.43 -14.41 -7.60
CA ALA A 399 -11.68 -13.81 -7.13
C ALA A 399 -11.42 -12.79 -6.02
N ALA A 400 -10.54 -13.09 -5.07
CA ALA A 400 -10.15 -12.17 -4.01
C ALA A 400 -9.39 -10.96 -4.57
N PHE A 401 -8.43 -11.18 -5.47
CA PHE A 401 -7.69 -10.11 -6.13
C PHE A 401 -8.61 -9.18 -6.93
N TYR A 402 -9.48 -9.73 -7.78
CA TYR A 402 -10.43 -8.96 -8.58
C TYR A 402 -11.40 -8.14 -7.71
N ASN A 403 -11.89 -8.73 -6.61
CA ASN A 403 -12.78 -8.05 -5.68
C ASN A 403 -12.09 -6.93 -4.89
N SER A 404 -10.77 -7.03 -4.68
CA SER A 404 -9.99 -5.98 -4.03
C SER A 404 -9.85 -4.71 -4.89
N LEU A 405 -9.95 -4.82 -6.22
CA LEU A 405 -9.75 -3.68 -7.12
C LEU A 405 -10.92 -2.68 -7.00
N PRO A 406 -10.62 -1.36 -6.94
CA PRO A 406 -11.62 -0.29 -7.07
C PRO A 406 -12.50 -0.41 -8.31
N GLU A 407 -13.69 0.18 -8.26
CA GLU A 407 -14.44 0.46 -9.47
C GLU A 407 -14.35 1.96 -9.77
N TYR A 408 -13.80 2.28 -10.94
CA TYR A 408 -13.68 3.64 -11.45
C TYR A 408 -14.12 3.61 -12.91
N ASN A 409 -14.82 4.65 -13.37
CA ASN A 409 -15.31 4.71 -14.76
C ASN A 409 -16.09 3.44 -15.23
N GLY A 410 -16.73 2.71 -14.31
CA GLY A 410 -17.38 1.43 -14.60
C GLY A 410 -16.43 0.27 -14.92
N MET A 411 -15.18 0.34 -14.46
CA MET A 411 -14.11 -0.65 -14.69
C MET A 411 -13.48 -1.08 -13.37
N LYS A 412 -13.07 -2.35 -13.27
CA LYS A 412 -12.33 -2.88 -12.11
C LYS A 412 -10.85 -2.58 -12.28
N MET A 413 -10.40 -1.49 -11.67
CA MET A 413 -9.04 -0.97 -11.88
C MET A 413 -8.43 -0.32 -10.66
N LYS A 414 -7.11 -0.49 -10.52
CA LYS A 414 -6.31 0.26 -9.55
C LYS A 414 -5.92 1.60 -10.17
N SER A 415 -6.12 2.68 -9.42
CA SER A 415 -5.60 4.02 -9.74
C SER A 415 -4.25 4.26 -9.06
N GLY A 416 -3.43 5.12 -9.66
CA GLY A 416 -2.19 5.63 -9.09
C GLY A 416 -2.08 7.14 -9.28
N THR A 417 -1.66 7.85 -8.24
CA THR A 417 -1.33 9.28 -8.31
C THR A 417 -0.16 9.56 -7.36
N ILE A 418 0.86 10.23 -7.86
CA ILE A 418 1.86 11.02 -7.13
C ILE A 418 2.07 12.31 -7.94
N SER A 419 2.95 13.22 -7.51
CA SER A 419 3.22 14.47 -8.24
C SER A 419 3.50 14.21 -9.72
N ASP A 420 2.71 14.87 -10.58
CA ASP A 420 2.74 14.80 -12.06
C ASP A 420 2.62 13.41 -12.67
N VAL A 421 2.16 12.41 -11.91
CA VAL A 421 1.98 11.03 -12.36
C VAL A 421 0.53 10.60 -12.17
N LYS A 422 -0.05 10.00 -13.23
CA LYS A 422 -1.37 9.40 -13.18
C LYS A 422 -1.36 8.03 -13.86
N GLY A 423 -1.98 7.05 -13.21
CA GLY A 423 -2.05 5.69 -13.72
C GLY A 423 -3.39 5.01 -13.48
N PHE A 424 -3.78 4.14 -14.40
CA PHE A 424 -4.87 3.17 -14.24
C PHE A 424 -4.46 1.82 -14.84
N CYS A 425 -4.66 0.73 -14.11
CA CYS A 425 -4.53 -0.62 -14.67
C CYS A 425 -5.58 -1.57 -14.10
N GLY A 426 -6.03 -2.52 -14.90
CA GLY A 426 -7.05 -3.47 -14.47
C GLY A 426 -7.79 -4.14 -15.61
N TYR A 427 -9.07 -4.42 -15.37
CA TYR A 427 -9.93 -5.23 -16.22
C TYR A 427 -11.18 -4.47 -16.63
N HIS A 428 -11.68 -4.79 -17.81
CA HIS A 428 -13.00 -4.34 -18.26
C HIS A 428 -13.69 -5.41 -19.09
N ARG A 429 -15.01 -5.50 -18.99
CA ARG A 429 -15.86 -6.34 -19.86
C ARG A 429 -16.79 -5.44 -20.66
N SER A 430 -16.68 -5.46 -21.97
CA SER A 430 -17.53 -4.67 -22.87
C SER A 430 -18.97 -5.16 -22.88
N ARG A 431 -19.88 -4.32 -23.39
CA ARG A 431 -21.29 -4.66 -23.65
C ARG A 431 -21.44 -5.85 -24.60
N ALA A 432 -20.50 -6.02 -25.53
CA ALA A 432 -20.45 -7.18 -26.42
C ALA A 432 -19.88 -8.44 -25.75
N GLY A 433 -19.57 -8.38 -24.45
CA GLY A 433 -19.07 -9.50 -23.67
C GLY A 433 -17.56 -9.72 -23.76
N ARG A 434 -16.83 -8.88 -24.51
CA ARG A 434 -15.38 -9.00 -24.70
C ARG A 434 -14.63 -8.47 -23.48
N GLU A 435 -13.66 -9.23 -23.00
CA GLU A 435 -12.87 -8.84 -21.82
C GLU A 435 -11.52 -8.27 -22.22
N TYR A 436 -11.12 -7.19 -21.58
CA TYR A 436 -9.86 -6.49 -21.80
C TYR A 436 -9.06 -6.41 -20.50
N ILE A 437 -7.73 -6.47 -20.66
CA ILE A 437 -6.76 -6.16 -19.61
C ILE A 437 -5.93 -4.98 -20.10
N PHE A 438 -5.72 -3.99 -19.25
CA PHE A 438 -4.99 -2.79 -19.65
C PHE A 438 -4.12 -2.20 -18.55
N SER A 439 -3.12 -1.43 -18.97
CA SER A 439 -2.45 -0.44 -18.14
C SER A 439 -2.22 0.84 -18.94
N PHE A 440 -2.50 1.97 -18.30
CA PHE A 440 -2.40 3.32 -18.85
C PHE A 440 -1.67 4.22 -17.85
N LEU A 441 -0.43 4.59 -18.17
CA LEU A 441 0.42 5.45 -17.34
C LEU A 441 0.74 6.75 -18.08
N VAL A 442 0.68 7.86 -17.34
CA VAL A 442 1.05 9.20 -17.79
C VAL A 442 1.97 9.80 -16.73
N ASN A 443 3.16 10.24 -17.12
CA ASN A 443 4.12 10.91 -16.26
C ASN A 443 4.45 12.29 -16.83
N ASN A 444 4.66 13.29 -15.97
CA ASN A 444 4.98 14.66 -16.34
C ASN A 444 3.85 15.36 -17.14
N TYR A 445 2.59 15.16 -16.72
CA TYR A 445 1.46 15.89 -17.32
C TYR A 445 1.36 17.32 -16.76
N ASN A 446 0.75 18.22 -17.53
CA ASN A 446 0.55 19.61 -17.13
C ASN A 446 -0.88 19.89 -16.65
N GLY A 447 -1.00 20.80 -15.69
CA GLY A 447 -2.28 21.32 -15.20
C GLY A 447 -3.04 20.33 -14.32
N SER A 448 -4.37 20.44 -14.28
CA SER A 448 -5.19 19.68 -13.33
C SER A 448 -5.22 18.18 -13.63
N GLY A 449 -4.86 17.37 -12.62
CA GLY A 449 -4.98 15.91 -12.67
C GLY A 449 -6.42 15.39 -12.76
N SER A 450 -7.41 16.15 -12.29
CA SER A 450 -8.83 15.77 -12.48
C SER A 450 -9.25 15.91 -13.94
N SER A 451 -8.80 16.96 -14.62
CA SER A 451 -9.01 17.15 -16.06
C SER A 451 -8.32 16.04 -16.87
N LEU A 452 -7.06 15.72 -16.55
CA LEU A 452 -6.35 14.59 -17.17
C LEU A 452 -7.12 13.27 -17.00
N THR A 453 -7.61 13.00 -15.78
CA THR A 453 -8.39 11.78 -15.49
C THR A 453 -9.60 11.64 -16.41
N GLN A 454 -10.35 12.73 -16.63
CA GLN A 454 -11.49 12.70 -17.56
C GLN A 454 -11.06 12.41 -19.00
N LYS A 455 -9.91 12.92 -19.44
CA LYS A 455 -9.36 12.65 -20.77
C LYS A 455 -8.90 11.19 -20.91
N MET A 456 -8.25 10.64 -19.88
CA MET A 456 -7.91 9.20 -19.83
C MET A 456 -9.17 8.33 -19.87
N PHE A 457 -10.23 8.72 -19.14
CA PHE A 457 -11.52 8.02 -19.18
C PHE A 457 -12.17 8.06 -20.55
N LYS A 458 -12.07 9.15 -21.30
CA LYS A 458 -12.55 9.20 -22.70
C LYS A 458 -11.88 8.15 -23.58
N VAL A 459 -10.56 7.95 -23.44
CA VAL A 459 -9.85 6.86 -24.13
C VAL A 459 -10.35 5.50 -23.67
N LEU A 460 -10.40 5.26 -22.36
CA LEU A 460 -10.81 3.96 -21.81
C LEU A 460 -12.28 3.62 -22.13
N ASN A 461 -13.14 4.61 -22.32
CA ASN A 461 -14.55 4.39 -22.70
C ASN A 461 -14.70 3.64 -24.03
N GLU A 462 -13.71 3.69 -24.92
CA GLU A 462 -13.71 2.93 -26.17
C GLU A 462 -13.57 1.41 -25.97
N LEU A 463 -13.31 0.95 -24.74
CA LEU A 463 -13.35 -0.46 -24.36
C LEU A 463 -14.75 -0.93 -23.93
N LYS A 464 -15.73 -0.01 -23.77
CA LYS A 464 -17.04 -0.31 -23.18
C LYS A 464 -18.00 -1.09 -24.05
#